data_AF-A0A3M0CRH7-F1
#
_entry.id   AF-A0A3M0CRH7-F1
#
_cell.length_a   1.000
_cell.length_b   1.000
_cell.length_c   1.000
_cell.angle_alpha   90.00
_cell.angle_beta   90.00
_cell.angle_gamma   90.00
#
_symmetry.space_group_name_H-M   'P 1'
#
loop_
_entity.id
_entity.type
_entity.pdbx_description
1 polymer ?
#
loop_
_entity_poly.entity_id
_entity_poly.type
_entity_poly.pdbx_seq_one_letter_code
_entity_poly.pdbx_strand_id
1 'polypeptide(L)'
;MRGAELRVIDCLRDQSYSVGELADAIDKSQSWTSEVVGDLENAHLVDRTDGVQLATTYEASLLAELLDRYALENVLIGTKEDILGALLGGPKTISELQTKGFAKSTLYKHLNEIQETGAIAHTDDGYAITDDTLRSFLEARTRTTPFETEYRANGDRLVATSKDTVDGTPTAFSAFTRYGVDYHPAKTYVYQGDRSLGLEEVLIHAVTVAENKKQMAMAGVFYLTHRATLDASDLWRLANRWECVEKWADLFAYIDQREVHHDELFLPWEEFIDLANDYGVYPRGQHPEDSLRRGLEELGDHLETPVDVYLLGGGNLILRGLKDSTKDVDIVVEDGQTFFAIAESLQDLGYEERSDLEAAYNQLDPSIVVEKEGFPRWDIFVEAVAGQLQLTPAMIERCDQSFEYGNLHVHLLSLTDIFVFKSITEREGDLEDAALIARQADLDWESIFQEIKTQEDRTGQLFSFAVLDTLDVLDERHNIVSPITDRLVSYCLENALLVSLDAPKTIEDLREELDFPDHQIYNKLRKLEEEGQLTVDRSGRLNTYQRAESTDR
;
A
#
# COMPACT_ATOMS: atom_id res chain seq x y z
N MET A 1 6.89 -14.93 -31.52
CA MET A 1 7.80 -15.77 -30.71
C MET A 1 9.17 -15.68 -31.32
N ARG A 2 10.21 -15.73 -30.50
CA ARG A 2 11.59 -15.80 -31.00
C ARG A 2 11.81 -17.19 -31.60
N GLY A 3 12.62 -17.29 -32.66
CA GLY A 3 12.96 -18.60 -33.23
C GLY A 3 13.66 -19.53 -32.22
N ALA A 4 14.38 -18.94 -31.27
CA ALA A 4 14.97 -19.64 -30.13
C ALA A 4 13.92 -20.36 -29.26
N GLU A 5 12.85 -19.65 -28.88
CA GLU A 5 11.75 -20.18 -28.08
C GLU A 5 11.06 -21.33 -28.79
N LEU A 6 10.75 -21.16 -30.07
CA LEU A 6 10.10 -22.19 -30.88
C LEU A 6 10.93 -23.47 -30.99
N ARG A 7 12.26 -23.37 -31.07
CA ARG A 7 13.15 -24.54 -31.10
C ARG A 7 13.18 -25.28 -29.76
N VAL A 8 13.19 -24.55 -28.65
CA VAL A 8 13.11 -25.16 -27.32
C VAL A 8 11.76 -25.87 -27.17
N ILE A 9 10.66 -25.19 -27.48
CA ILE A 9 9.30 -25.73 -27.43
C ILE A 9 9.14 -26.98 -28.32
N ASP A 10 9.71 -26.95 -29.54
CA ASP A 10 9.65 -28.09 -30.46
C ASP A 10 10.39 -29.33 -29.90
N CYS A 11 11.50 -29.12 -29.17
CA CYS A 11 12.21 -30.20 -28.48
C CYS A 11 11.36 -30.82 -27.35
N LEU A 12 10.58 -30.01 -26.65
CA LEU A 12 9.74 -30.41 -25.50
C LEU A 12 8.44 -31.13 -25.88
N ARG A 13 8.18 -31.35 -27.18
CA ARG A 13 6.94 -31.93 -27.70
C ARG A 13 6.61 -33.29 -27.08
N ASP A 14 7.60 -34.18 -26.98
CA ASP A 14 7.37 -35.60 -26.67
C ASP A 14 7.95 -36.05 -25.32
N GLN A 15 8.82 -35.25 -24.69
CA GLN A 15 9.48 -35.59 -23.42
C GLN A 15 10.05 -34.36 -22.71
N SER A 16 10.28 -34.50 -21.40
CA SER A 16 11.00 -33.51 -20.61
C SER A 16 12.52 -33.64 -20.77
N TYR A 17 13.24 -32.54 -20.57
CA TYR A 17 14.69 -32.49 -20.69
C TYR A 17 15.30 -31.68 -19.54
N SER A 18 16.51 -32.00 -19.12
CA SER A 18 17.31 -31.04 -18.35
C SER A 18 17.74 -29.86 -19.23
N VAL A 19 18.08 -28.73 -18.61
CA VAL A 19 18.62 -27.55 -19.33
C VAL A 19 19.89 -27.91 -20.11
N GLY A 20 20.70 -28.84 -19.59
CA GLY A 20 21.89 -29.35 -20.25
C GLY A 20 21.58 -30.11 -21.54
N GLU A 21 20.63 -31.04 -21.49
CA GLU A 21 20.23 -31.83 -22.65
C GLU A 21 19.52 -30.97 -23.71
N LEU A 22 18.73 -29.96 -23.31
CA LEU A 22 18.17 -28.98 -24.24
C LEU A 22 19.25 -28.17 -24.94
N ALA A 23 20.29 -27.76 -24.21
CA ALA A 23 21.39 -27.00 -24.77
C ALA A 23 22.15 -27.79 -25.84
N ASP A 24 22.36 -29.08 -25.59
CA ASP A 24 22.94 -30.01 -26.55
C ASP A 24 22.02 -30.23 -27.76
N ALA A 25 20.70 -30.38 -27.53
CA ALA A 25 19.71 -30.62 -28.60
C ALA A 25 19.56 -29.45 -29.57
N ILE A 26 19.68 -28.21 -29.08
CA ILE A 26 19.53 -26.99 -29.91
C ILE A 26 20.88 -26.38 -30.36
N ASP A 27 22.00 -27.04 -30.04
CA ASP A 27 23.38 -26.60 -30.34
C ASP A 27 23.68 -25.19 -29.79
N LYS A 28 23.47 -25.01 -28.48
CA LYS A 28 23.69 -23.73 -27.76
C LYS A 28 24.33 -23.95 -26.40
N SER A 29 24.84 -22.87 -25.79
CA SER A 29 25.40 -22.93 -24.44
C SER A 29 24.31 -23.08 -23.39
N GLN A 30 24.57 -23.85 -22.33
CA GLN A 30 23.64 -24.02 -21.20
C GLN A 30 23.15 -22.71 -20.59
N SER A 31 24.02 -21.69 -20.48
CA SER A 31 23.64 -20.37 -19.95
C SER A 31 22.56 -19.70 -20.81
N TRP A 32 22.77 -19.68 -22.13
CA TRP A 32 21.80 -19.12 -23.08
C TRP A 32 20.49 -19.92 -23.10
N THR A 33 20.57 -21.25 -23.04
CA THR A 33 19.38 -22.10 -23.00
C THR A 33 18.58 -21.87 -21.71
N SER A 34 19.25 -21.71 -20.56
CA SER A 34 18.60 -21.41 -19.29
C SER A 34 17.83 -20.08 -19.30
N GLU A 35 18.37 -19.06 -19.97
CA GLU A 35 17.73 -17.76 -20.18
C GLU A 35 16.45 -17.92 -21.00
N VAL A 36 16.54 -18.59 -22.16
CA VAL A 36 15.37 -18.84 -23.03
C VAL A 36 14.30 -19.66 -22.32
N VAL A 37 14.68 -20.67 -21.54
CA VAL A 37 13.72 -21.44 -20.72
C VAL A 37 13.10 -20.56 -19.63
N GLY A 38 13.84 -19.62 -19.05
CA GLY A 38 13.32 -18.69 -18.03
C GLY A 38 12.28 -17.74 -18.61
N ASP A 39 12.52 -17.23 -19.81
CA ASP A 39 11.55 -16.41 -20.54
C ASP A 39 10.26 -17.19 -20.85
N LEU A 40 10.39 -18.46 -21.23
CA LEU A 40 9.24 -19.34 -21.50
C LEU A 40 8.45 -19.69 -20.24
N GLU A 41 9.14 -19.85 -19.10
CA GLU A 41 8.53 -20.13 -17.79
C GLU A 41 7.78 -18.92 -17.25
N ASN A 42 8.37 -17.73 -17.37
CA ASN A 42 7.70 -16.45 -17.07
C ASN A 42 6.48 -16.20 -17.97
N ALA A 43 6.52 -16.69 -19.22
CA ALA A 43 5.37 -16.69 -20.11
C ALA A 43 4.37 -17.83 -19.84
N HIS A 44 4.61 -18.64 -18.80
CA HIS A 44 3.78 -19.79 -18.41
C HIS A 44 3.59 -20.84 -19.53
N LEU A 45 4.57 -20.96 -20.43
CA LEU A 45 4.57 -21.93 -21.54
C LEU A 45 5.31 -23.22 -21.20
N VAL A 46 6.25 -23.16 -20.25
CA VAL A 46 7.03 -24.31 -19.78
C VAL A 46 7.06 -24.35 -18.25
N ASP A 47 7.27 -25.54 -17.70
CA ASP A 47 7.46 -25.81 -16.27
C ASP A 47 8.80 -26.55 -16.06
N ARG A 48 9.38 -26.40 -14.86
CA ARG A 48 10.65 -27.00 -14.44
C ARG A 48 10.52 -28.03 -13.30
N THR A 49 9.31 -28.35 -12.85
CA THR A 49 9.08 -29.23 -11.70
C THR A 49 9.84 -30.57 -11.79
N ASP A 50 9.86 -31.22 -12.96
CA ASP A 50 10.54 -32.49 -13.21
C ASP A 50 11.35 -32.45 -14.51
N GLY A 51 12.28 -31.49 -14.57
CA GLY A 51 12.94 -31.09 -15.80
C GLY A 51 12.09 -30.09 -16.59
N VAL A 52 12.63 -29.55 -17.67
CA VAL A 52 11.94 -28.61 -18.53
C VAL A 52 10.92 -29.37 -19.38
N GLN A 53 9.65 -28.97 -19.30
CA GLN A 53 8.54 -29.55 -20.07
C GLN A 53 7.51 -28.47 -20.44
N LEU A 54 6.61 -28.75 -21.37
CA LEU A 54 5.49 -27.84 -21.63
C LEU A 54 4.59 -27.74 -20.39
N ALA A 55 4.17 -26.52 -20.06
CA ALA A 55 3.29 -26.27 -18.93
C ALA A 55 1.87 -26.82 -19.19
N THR A 56 1.10 -27.04 -18.13
CA THR A 56 -0.31 -27.49 -18.24
C THR A 56 -1.30 -26.31 -18.35
N THR A 57 -0.82 -25.13 -18.73
CA THR A 57 -1.68 -23.94 -18.88
C THR A 57 -2.52 -24.02 -20.15
N TYR A 58 -3.59 -23.23 -20.20
CA TYR A 58 -4.45 -23.16 -21.39
C TYR A 58 -3.67 -22.71 -22.64
N GLU A 59 -2.81 -21.69 -22.52
CA GLU A 59 -1.97 -21.20 -23.62
C GLU A 59 -0.96 -22.28 -24.07
N ALA A 60 -0.27 -22.95 -23.14
CA ALA A 60 0.66 -24.02 -23.45
C ALA A 60 -0.01 -25.23 -24.11
N SER A 61 -1.24 -25.57 -23.69
CA SER A 61 -2.02 -26.65 -24.28
C SER A 61 -2.39 -26.37 -25.74
N LEU A 62 -2.81 -25.14 -26.04
CA LEU A 62 -3.09 -24.71 -27.41
C LEU A 62 -1.81 -24.68 -28.27
N LEU A 63 -0.69 -24.24 -27.69
CA LEU A 63 0.60 -24.26 -28.37
C LEU A 63 1.04 -25.68 -28.73
N ALA A 64 0.84 -26.65 -27.83
CA ALA A 64 1.09 -28.05 -28.07
C ALA A 64 0.24 -28.59 -29.23
N GLU A 65 -1.06 -28.28 -29.26
CA GLU A 65 -1.92 -28.65 -30.39
C GLU A 65 -1.48 -28.05 -31.72
N LEU A 66 -0.92 -26.83 -31.71
CA LEU A 66 -0.40 -26.17 -32.91
C LEU A 66 0.93 -26.77 -33.39
N LEU A 67 1.80 -27.21 -32.48
CA LEU A 67 3.04 -27.92 -32.82
C LEU A 67 2.76 -29.19 -33.63
N ASP A 68 1.67 -29.89 -33.32
CA ASP A 68 1.26 -31.11 -34.03
C ASP A 68 0.75 -30.84 -35.44
N ARG A 69 0.24 -29.63 -35.70
CA ARG A 69 -0.37 -29.25 -36.99
C ARG A 69 0.58 -28.50 -37.90
N TYR A 70 1.49 -27.72 -37.33
CA TYR A 70 2.32 -26.78 -38.08
C TYR A 70 3.78 -26.84 -37.65
N ALA A 71 4.68 -26.64 -38.61
CA ALA A 71 6.02 -26.17 -38.29
C ALA A 71 5.91 -24.70 -37.84
N LEU A 72 5.87 -24.44 -36.54
CA LEU A 72 5.57 -23.11 -35.99
C LEU A 72 6.56 -22.02 -36.42
N GLU A 73 7.79 -22.38 -36.80
CA GLU A 73 8.73 -21.43 -37.42
C GLU A 73 8.17 -20.79 -38.70
N ASN A 74 7.27 -21.48 -39.40
CA ASN A 74 6.62 -20.95 -40.59
C ASN A 74 5.38 -20.08 -40.29
N VAL A 75 4.85 -20.15 -39.07
CA VAL A 75 3.56 -19.55 -38.69
C VAL A 75 3.70 -18.46 -37.61
N LEU A 76 4.44 -18.70 -36.53
CA LEU A 76 4.47 -17.88 -35.30
C LEU A 76 5.81 -17.17 -35.04
N ILE A 77 6.76 -17.23 -35.98
CA ILE A 77 8.08 -16.59 -35.79
C ILE A 77 8.04 -15.08 -36.03
N GLY A 78 8.57 -14.31 -35.07
CA GLY A 78 8.75 -12.86 -35.18
C GLY A 78 7.51 -12.12 -35.68
N THR A 79 7.68 -11.30 -36.72
CA THR A 79 6.63 -10.45 -37.31
C THR A 79 5.41 -11.22 -37.85
N LYS A 80 5.51 -12.54 -38.06
CA LYS A 80 4.35 -13.36 -38.49
C LYS A 80 3.28 -13.41 -37.41
N GLU A 81 3.68 -13.54 -36.15
CA GLU A 81 2.74 -13.51 -35.03
C GLU A 81 2.04 -12.15 -34.92
N ASP A 82 2.78 -11.05 -35.06
CA ASP A 82 2.20 -9.70 -35.03
C ASP A 82 1.15 -9.50 -36.13
N ILE A 83 1.43 -10.01 -37.33
CA ILE A 83 0.49 -9.98 -38.46
C ILE A 83 -0.76 -10.81 -38.13
N LEU A 84 -0.59 -12.00 -37.57
CA LEU A 84 -1.71 -12.86 -37.17
C LEU A 84 -2.56 -12.23 -36.06
N GLY A 85 -1.94 -11.63 -35.04
CA GLY A 85 -2.64 -10.88 -34.00
C GLY A 85 -3.48 -9.74 -34.58
N ALA A 86 -2.98 -9.07 -35.63
CA ALA A 86 -3.75 -8.04 -36.32
C ALA A 86 -5.00 -8.55 -37.04
N LEU A 87 -5.09 -9.85 -37.36
CA LEU A 87 -6.23 -10.52 -38.02
C LEU A 87 -7.29 -11.07 -37.04
N LEU A 88 -7.05 -11.06 -35.72
CA LEU A 88 -8.01 -11.56 -34.72
C LEU A 88 -9.37 -10.85 -34.80
N GLY A 89 -9.36 -9.55 -35.08
CA GLY A 89 -10.56 -8.71 -35.23
C GLY A 89 -11.33 -8.90 -36.55
N GLY A 90 -10.99 -9.92 -37.35
CA GLY A 90 -11.63 -10.22 -38.64
C GLY A 90 -10.70 -10.07 -39.86
N PRO A 91 -11.17 -10.45 -41.06
CA PRO A 91 -10.37 -10.41 -42.29
C PRO A 91 -9.77 -9.02 -42.56
N LYS A 92 -8.53 -8.96 -43.07
CA LYS A 92 -7.88 -7.69 -43.43
C LYS A 92 -7.14 -7.74 -44.76
N THR A 93 -7.25 -6.66 -45.51
CA THR A 93 -6.48 -6.41 -46.72
C THR A 93 -5.04 -6.01 -46.39
N ILE A 94 -4.15 -6.11 -47.39
CA ILE A 94 -2.77 -5.63 -47.27
C ILE A 94 -2.74 -4.14 -46.91
N SER A 95 -3.64 -3.33 -47.46
CA SER A 95 -3.68 -1.89 -47.19
C SER A 95 -4.00 -1.59 -45.71
N GLU A 96 -4.91 -2.34 -45.10
CA GLU A 96 -5.27 -2.17 -43.69
C GLU A 96 -4.15 -2.64 -42.76
N LEU A 97 -3.44 -3.71 -43.13
CA LEU A 97 -2.26 -4.16 -42.41
C LEU A 97 -1.09 -3.17 -42.53
N GLN A 98 -0.94 -2.49 -43.67
CA GLN A 98 0.05 -1.42 -43.81
C GLN A 98 -0.24 -0.22 -42.88
N THR A 99 -1.52 0.13 -42.70
CA THR A 99 -1.92 1.19 -41.73
C THR A 99 -1.57 0.81 -40.29
N LYS A 100 -1.45 -0.49 -39.98
CA LYS A 100 -0.97 -1.01 -38.69
C LYS A 100 0.56 -1.03 -38.56
N GLY A 101 1.30 -0.44 -39.50
CA GLY A 101 2.75 -0.26 -39.39
C GLY A 101 3.60 -1.35 -40.07
N PHE A 102 3.00 -2.35 -40.70
CA PHE A 102 3.75 -3.41 -41.39
C PHE A 102 4.25 -2.96 -42.77
N ALA A 103 5.54 -3.17 -43.04
CA ALA A 103 6.11 -2.88 -44.35
C ALA A 103 5.50 -3.77 -45.44
N LYS A 104 5.16 -3.19 -46.59
CA LYS A 104 4.48 -3.89 -47.70
C LYS A 104 5.21 -5.15 -48.16
N SER A 105 6.53 -5.07 -48.32
CA SER A 105 7.36 -6.23 -48.71
C SER A 105 7.33 -7.36 -47.69
N THR A 106 7.25 -7.02 -46.40
CA THR A 106 7.16 -7.97 -45.28
C THR A 106 5.80 -8.67 -45.26
N LEU A 107 4.71 -7.92 -45.51
CA LEU A 107 3.36 -8.48 -45.60
C LEU A 107 3.23 -9.50 -46.73
N TYR A 108 3.67 -9.17 -47.95
CA TYR A 108 3.59 -10.11 -49.07
C TYR A 108 4.37 -11.40 -48.80
N LYS A 109 5.57 -11.28 -48.23
CA LYS A 109 6.39 -12.44 -47.90
C LYS A 109 5.73 -13.29 -46.82
N HIS A 110 5.37 -12.71 -45.68
CA HIS A 110 4.87 -13.46 -44.54
C HIS A 110 3.46 -13.99 -44.72
N LEU A 111 2.55 -13.22 -45.33
CA LEU A 111 1.20 -13.72 -45.62
C LEU A 111 1.25 -14.89 -46.60
N ASN A 112 2.12 -14.85 -47.62
CA ASN A 112 2.30 -15.99 -48.52
C ASN A 112 2.85 -17.22 -47.78
N GLU A 113 3.92 -17.05 -46.97
CA GLU A 113 4.50 -18.13 -46.18
C GLU A 113 3.50 -18.76 -45.20
N ILE A 114 2.69 -17.95 -44.50
CA ILE A 114 1.68 -18.44 -43.56
C ILE A 114 0.53 -19.11 -44.33
N GLN A 115 0.09 -18.52 -45.45
CA GLN A 115 -0.99 -19.08 -46.27
C GLN A 115 -0.62 -20.45 -46.86
N GLU A 116 0.65 -20.66 -47.23
CA GLU A 116 1.14 -21.97 -47.71
C GLU A 116 1.00 -23.08 -46.65
N THR A 117 0.94 -22.73 -45.36
CA THR A 117 0.67 -23.68 -44.27
C THR A 117 -0.81 -24.00 -44.08
N GLY A 118 -1.72 -23.20 -44.66
CA GLY A 118 -3.17 -23.32 -44.47
C GLY A 118 -3.71 -22.67 -43.18
N ALA A 119 -2.85 -22.04 -42.37
CA ALA A 119 -3.24 -21.32 -41.15
C ALA A 119 -4.07 -20.04 -41.40
N ILE A 120 -3.95 -19.47 -42.61
CA ILE A 120 -4.76 -18.35 -43.09
C ILE A 120 -5.25 -18.60 -44.51
N ALA A 121 -6.33 -17.94 -44.90
CA ALA A 121 -6.83 -17.90 -46.27
C ALA A 121 -7.07 -16.47 -46.76
N HIS A 122 -6.94 -16.27 -48.08
CA HIS A 122 -7.31 -15.03 -48.73
C HIS A 122 -8.76 -15.11 -49.21
N THR A 123 -9.63 -14.30 -48.61
CA THR A 123 -11.06 -14.16 -48.93
C THR A 123 -11.31 -12.86 -49.72
N ASP A 124 -12.56 -12.63 -50.13
CA ASP A 124 -12.97 -11.38 -50.78
C ASP A 124 -12.79 -10.15 -49.88
N ASP A 125 -12.83 -10.33 -48.55
CA ASP A 125 -12.66 -9.30 -47.52
C ASP A 125 -11.20 -9.19 -47.02
N GLY A 126 -10.27 -9.98 -47.59
CA GLY A 126 -8.85 -9.99 -47.24
C GLY A 126 -8.36 -11.29 -46.58
N TYR A 127 -7.23 -11.23 -45.88
CA TYR A 127 -6.64 -12.39 -45.22
C TYR A 127 -7.35 -12.68 -43.89
N ALA A 128 -7.68 -13.94 -43.63
CA ALA A 128 -8.37 -14.38 -42.42
C ALA A 128 -7.73 -15.64 -41.83
N ILE A 129 -7.71 -15.73 -40.50
CA ILE A 129 -7.29 -16.94 -39.78
C ILE A 129 -8.36 -18.02 -39.95
N THR A 130 -7.93 -19.18 -40.43
CA THR A 130 -8.79 -20.35 -40.72
C THR A 130 -8.75 -21.42 -39.64
N ASP A 131 -7.73 -21.42 -38.79
CA ASP A 131 -7.56 -22.40 -37.70
C ASP A 131 -8.04 -21.81 -36.37
N ASP A 132 -9.04 -22.46 -35.75
CA ASP A 132 -9.63 -22.01 -34.49
C ASP A 132 -8.68 -22.17 -33.30
N THR A 133 -7.82 -23.20 -33.29
CA THR A 133 -6.79 -23.38 -32.25
C THR A 133 -5.77 -22.24 -32.33
N LEU A 134 -5.37 -21.85 -33.54
CA LEU A 134 -4.45 -20.71 -33.74
C LEU A 134 -5.10 -19.40 -33.29
N ARG A 135 -6.38 -19.20 -33.60
CA ARG A 135 -7.15 -18.05 -33.12
C ARG A 135 -7.20 -18.03 -31.60
N SER A 136 -7.60 -19.12 -30.95
CA SER A 136 -7.65 -19.22 -29.50
C SER A 136 -6.29 -19.03 -28.83
N PHE A 137 -5.21 -19.50 -29.45
CA PHE A 137 -3.84 -19.28 -28.96
C PHE A 137 -3.48 -17.79 -29.00
N LEU A 138 -3.72 -17.11 -30.12
CA LEU A 138 -3.45 -15.68 -30.28
C LEU A 138 -4.35 -14.82 -29.37
N GLU A 139 -5.60 -15.24 -29.12
CA GLU A 139 -6.50 -14.60 -28.15
C GLU A 139 -6.02 -14.78 -26.72
N ALA A 140 -5.57 -15.98 -26.33
CA ALA A 140 -4.95 -16.23 -25.03
C ALA A 140 -3.73 -15.32 -24.83
N ARG A 141 -2.88 -15.24 -25.86
CA ARG A 141 -1.63 -14.47 -25.88
C ARG A 141 -1.79 -12.96 -25.98
N THR A 142 -2.95 -12.48 -26.44
CA THR A 142 -3.28 -11.03 -26.43
C THR A 142 -3.97 -10.59 -25.15
N ARG A 143 -4.58 -11.53 -24.40
CA ARG A 143 -5.05 -11.27 -23.03
C ARG A 143 -3.88 -11.17 -22.03
N THR A 144 -2.71 -11.70 -22.39
CA THR A 144 -1.43 -11.57 -21.67
C THR A 144 -0.40 -10.82 -22.55
N THR A 145 -0.43 -9.48 -22.59
CA THR A 145 0.56 -8.68 -23.34
C THR A 145 1.98 -8.88 -22.80
N PRO A 146 2.92 -9.55 -23.52
CA PRO A 146 4.20 -10.00 -22.93
C PRO A 146 5.23 -8.88 -22.65
N PHE A 147 4.93 -7.64 -23.03
CA PHE A 147 5.82 -6.49 -22.85
C PHE A 147 5.21 -5.37 -22.02
N GLU A 148 3.95 -5.52 -21.62
CA GLU A 148 3.18 -4.51 -20.88
C GLU A 148 2.30 -5.24 -19.86
N THR A 149 2.64 -5.13 -18.58
CA THR A 149 1.73 -5.49 -17.49
C THR A 149 0.90 -4.26 -17.17
N GLU A 150 -0.41 -4.43 -17.12
CA GLU A 150 -1.35 -3.35 -16.86
C GLU A 150 -2.06 -3.56 -15.52
N TYR A 151 -2.07 -2.50 -14.71
CA TYR A 151 -2.84 -2.40 -13.48
C TYR A 151 -3.89 -1.29 -13.67
N ARG A 152 -5.13 -1.54 -13.22
CA ARG A 152 -6.25 -0.60 -13.41
C ARG A 152 -6.89 -0.28 -12.07
N ALA A 153 -7.27 0.98 -11.88
CA ALA A 153 -7.98 1.44 -10.69
C ALA A 153 -8.93 2.60 -11.01
N ASN A 154 -10.24 2.37 -10.93
CA ASN A 154 -11.28 3.39 -11.18
C ASN A 154 -11.08 4.22 -12.46
N GLY A 155 -10.76 3.54 -13.58
CA GLY A 155 -10.54 4.18 -14.89
C GLY A 155 -9.10 4.65 -15.13
N ASP A 156 -8.27 4.74 -14.10
CA ASP A 156 -6.84 5.01 -14.24
C ASP A 156 -6.08 3.74 -14.61
N ARG A 157 -4.93 3.93 -15.27
CA ARG A 157 -4.10 2.86 -15.77
C ARG A 157 -2.63 3.07 -15.42
N LEU A 158 -2.03 2.04 -14.83
CA LEU A 158 -0.59 1.94 -14.59
C LEU A 158 -0.02 0.86 -15.51
N VAL A 159 1.03 1.19 -16.26
CA VAL A 159 1.65 0.31 -17.24
C VAL A 159 3.10 0.07 -16.87
N ALA A 160 3.48 -1.19 -16.67
CA ALA A 160 4.86 -1.63 -16.51
C ALA A 160 5.33 -2.28 -17.83
N THR A 161 6.39 -1.77 -18.44
CA THR A 161 6.81 -2.18 -19.77
C THR A 161 8.30 -2.28 -19.95
N SER A 162 8.76 -3.14 -20.87
CA SER A 162 10.17 -3.16 -21.30
C SER A 162 10.46 -2.22 -22.48
N LYS A 163 9.47 -1.42 -22.91
CA LYS A 163 9.65 -0.44 -23.98
C LYS A 163 10.35 0.82 -23.46
N ASP A 164 11.29 1.33 -24.27
CA ASP A 164 12.03 2.57 -23.97
C ASP A 164 11.16 3.83 -24.06
N THR A 165 10.07 3.78 -24.82
CA THR A 165 9.12 4.90 -24.98
C THR A 165 7.69 4.40 -24.89
N VAL A 166 6.98 4.86 -23.86
CA VAL A 166 5.52 4.68 -23.69
C VAL A 166 4.93 6.00 -23.23
N ASP A 167 3.79 6.36 -23.82
CA ASP A 167 3.04 7.56 -23.46
C ASP A 167 2.49 7.45 -22.03
N GLY A 168 2.70 8.50 -21.23
CA GLY A 168 2.21 8.60 -19.86
C GLY A 168 3.16 9.38 -18.95
N THR A 169 2.75 9.57 -17.71
CA THR A 169 3.57 10.23 -16.68
C THR A 169 4.42 9.17 -15.96
N PRO A 170 5.76 9.30 -15.91
CA PRO A 170 6.60 8.37 -15.15
C PRO A 170 6.15 8.26 -13.70
N THR A 171 6.07 7.04 -13.20
CA THR A 171 5.62 6.74 -11.83
C THR A 171 6.35 5.51 -11.28
N ALA A 172 5.97 5.04 -10.09
CA ALA A 172 6.62 3.91 -9.41
C ALA A 172 8.15 4.06 -9.42
N PHE A 173 8.86 2.96 -9.66
CA PHE A 173 10.31 2.95 -9.75
C PHE A 173 10.90 3.90 -10.81
N SER A 174 10.17 4.19 -11.90
CA SER A 174 10.65 5.12 -12.94
C SER A 174 10.63 6.59 -12.51
N ALA A 175 9.94 6.92 -11.42
CA ALA A 175 9.91 8.27 -10.86
C ALA A 175 10.90 8.50 -9.71
N PHE A 176 11.53 7.46 -9.16
CA PHE A 176 12.35 7.56 -7.95
C PHE A 176 13.49 8.58 -8.05
N THR A 177 14.23 8.59 -9.16
CA THR A 177 15.35 9.53 -9.35
C THR A 177 14.89 10.99 -9.33
N ARG A 178 13.65 11.28 -9.76
CA ARG A 178 13.08 12.64 -9.72
C ARG A 178 12.91 13.14 -8.28
N TYR A 179 12.71 12.23 -7.33
CA TYR A 179 12.53 12.52 -5.91
C TYR A 179 13.79 12.17 -5.10
N GLY A 180 14.96 12.09 -5.73
CA GLY A 180 16.23 11.97 -5.02
C GLY A 180 16.63 10.56 -4.59
N VAL A 181 15.88 9.52 -5.00
CA VAL A 181 16.28 8.11 -4.80
C VAL A 181 16.85 7.58 -6.11
N ASP A 182 18.18 7.45 -6.20
CA ASP A 182 18.86 7.04 -7.44
C ASP A 182 18.65 5.55 -7.75
N TYR A 183 17.58 5.26 -8.50
CA TYR A 183 17.20 3.90 -8.87
C TYR A 183 16.86 3.81 -10.36
N HIS A 184 17.50 2.85 -11.04
CA HIS A 184 17.34 2.62 -12.46
C HIS A 184 16.63 1.27 -12.68
N PRO A 185 15.30 1.23 -12.80
CA PRO A 185 14.57 -0.01 -13.01
C PRO A 185 14.81 -0.59 -14.40
N ALA A 186 14.70 -1.92 -14.53
CA ALA A 186 14.80 -2.60 -15.82
C ALA A 186 13.55 -2.41 -16.71
N LYS A 187 12.39 -2.18 -16.09
CA LYS A 187 11.12 -1.83 -16.75
C LYS A 187 10.85 -0.34 -16.60
N THR A 188 10.17 0.24 -17.57
CA THR A 188 9.57 1.57 -17.52
C THR A 188 8.17 1.48 -16.91
N TYR A 189 7.84 2.38 -16.00
CA TYR A 189 6.54 2.46 -15.34
C TYR A 189 5.89 3.81 -15.60
N VAL A 190 4.72 3.81 -16.22
CA VAL A 190 3.97 5.04 -16.54
C VAL A 190 2.53 4.95 -16.11
N TYR A 191 2.00 6.07 -15.66
CA TYR A 191 0.60 6.28 -15.37
C TYR A 191 -0.08 6.99 -16.54
N GLN A 192 -1.23 6.46 -16.94
CA GLN A 192 -2.10 7.00 -17.99
C GLN A 192 -3.43 7.42 -17.36
N GLY A 193 -3.49 8.67 -16.92
CA GLY A 193 -4.68 9.32 -16.38
C GLY A 193 -4.52 10.83 -16.41
N ASP A 194 -5.60 11.55 -16.12
CA ASP A 194 -5.66 13.02 -16.25
C ASP A 194 -5.09 13.75 -15.02
N ARG A 195 -4.65 13.02 -13.99
CA ARG A 195 -4.18 13.58 -12.72
C ARG A 195 -2.65 13.71 -12.66
N SER A 196 -2.19 14.74 -11.97
CA SER A 196 -0.79 14.86 -11.56
C SER A 196 -0.48 13.90 -10.42
N LEU A 197 0.73 13.35 -10.39
CA LEU A 197 1.17 12.41 -9.36
C LEU A 197 2.04 13.09 -8.31
N GLY A 198 1.70 12.88 -7.04
CA GLY A 198 2.48 13.23 -5.86
C GLY A 198 3.46 12.13 -5.45
N LEU A 199 3.99 12.23 -4.22
CA LEU A 199 4.90 11.23 -3.65
C LEU A 199 4.13 9.94 -3.31
N GLU A 200 2.91 10.10 -2.81
CA GLU A 200 2.01 9.06 -2.34
C GLU A 200 1.62 8.13 -3.50
N GLU A 201 1.20 8.68 -4.65
CA GLU A 201 0.90 7.86 -5.83
C GLU A 201 2.14 7.14 -6.34
N VAL A 202 3.31 7.81 -6.36
CA VAL A 202 4.55 7.18 -6.83
C VAL A 202 4.95 6.01 -5.94
N LEU A 203 4.84 6.16 -4.62
CA LEU A 203 5.15 5.10 -3.67
C LEU A 203 4.15 3.95 -3.79
N ILE A 204 2.85 4.22 -3.77
CA ILE A 204 1.84 3.16 -3.85
C ILE A 204 1.92 2.43 -5.19
N HIS A 205 2.10 3.12 -6.32
CA HIS A 205 2.32 2.43 -7.59
C HIS A 205 3.56 1.54 -7.56
N ALA A 206 4.64 1.92 -6.86
CA ALA A 206 5.82 1.07 -6.70
C ALA A 206 5.51 -0.19 -5.88
N VAL A 207 4.73 -0.07 -4.81
CA VAL A 207 4.27 -1.19 -3.97
C VAL A 207 3.34 -2.12 -4.78
N THR A 208 2.40 -1.56 -5.55
CA THR A 208 1.49 -2.33 -6.42
C THR A 208 2.28 -3.22 -7.39
N VAL A 209 3.29 -2.67 -8.07
CA VAL A 209 4.04 -3.35 -9.14
C VAL A 209 5.30 -4.10 -8.67
N ALA A 210 5.58 -4.10 -7.35
CA ALA A 210 6.70 -4.85 -6.81
C ALA A 210 6.49 -6.37 -6.99
N GLU A 211 7.44 -7.02 -7.66
CA GLU A 211 7.45 -8.45 -8.00
C GLU A 211 8.58 -9.20 -7.28
N ASN A 212 9.56 -8.50 -6.68
CA ASN A 212 10.72 -9.12 -6.05
C ASN A 212 11.28 -8.31 -4.87
N LYS A 213 12.16 -8.96 -4.09
CA LYS A 213 12.83 -8.40 -2.90
C LYS A 213 13.51 -7.05 -3.13
N LYS A 214 14.22 -6.90 -4.25
CA LYS A 214 14.92 -5.66 -4.57
C LYS A 214 13.94 -4.51 -4.79
N GLN A 215 12.86 -4.75 -5.53
CA GLN A 215 11.83 -3.73 -5.79
C GLN A 215 11.13 -3.29 -4.50
N MET A 216 10.73 -4.24 -3.65
CA MET A 216 10.09 -3.90 -2.37
C MET A 216 11.05 -3.17 -1.43
N ALA A 217 12.31 -3.60 -1.37
CA ALA A 217 13.36 -2.91 -0.62
C ALA A 217 13.54 -1.46 -1.10
N MET A 218 13.52 -1.21 -2.42
CA MET A 218 13.57 0.15 -2.95
C MET A 218 12.32 0.97 -2.61
N ALA A 219 11.13 0.37 -2.57
CA ALA A 219 9.93 1.04 -2.08
C ALA A 219 10.07 1.45 -0.60
N GLY A 220 10.66 0.57 0.24
CA GLY A 220 11.02 0.88 1.62
C GLY A 220 12.03 2.02 1.76
N VAL A 221 13.09 2.03 0.94
CA VAL A 221 14.05 3.16 0.90
C VAL A 221 13.34 4.46 0.51
N PHE A 222 12.48 4.41 -0.51
CA PHE A 222 11.72 5.59 -0.95
C PHE A 222 10.80 6.12 0.15
N TYR A 223 10.07 5.22 0.81
CA TYR A 223 9.22 5.57 1.95
C TYR A 223 10.04 6.23 3.06
N LEU A 224 11.11 5.60 3.54
CA LEU A 224 11.93 6.13 4.64
C LEU A 224 12.60 7.46 4.30
N THR A 225 12.96 7.68 3.03
CA THR A 225 13.51 8.96 2.54
C THR A 225 12.49 10.10 2.67
N HIS A 226 11.21 9.81 2.41
CA HIS A 226 10.15 10.81 2.32
C HIS A 226 9.12 10.74 3.47
N ARG A 227 9.32 9.88 4.47
CA ARG A 227 8.34 9.59 5.53
C ARG A 227 7.84 10.83 6.28
N ALA A 228 8.66 11.88 6.37
CA ALA A 228 8.31 13.12 7.06
C ALA A 228 7.36 14.02 6.24
N THR A 229 7.24 13.78 4.94
CA THR A 229 6.40 14.56 4.02
C THR A 229 5.20 13.78 3.49
N LEU A 230 5.24 12.44 3.60
CA LEU A 230 4.18 11.56 3.14
C LEU A 230 2.95 11.65 4.06
N ASP A 231 1.77 11.73 3.46
CA ASP A 231 0.50 11.61 4.17
C ASP A 231 0.05 10.14 4.24
N ALA A 232 -0.06 9.60 5.44
CA ALA A 232 -0.34 8.18 5.63
C ALA A 232 -1.79 7.81 5.28
N SER A 233 -2.76 8.71 5.47
CA SER A 233 -4.16 8.49 5.12
C SER A 233 -4.31 8.37 3.61
N ASP A 234 -3.62 9.24 2.87
CA ASP A 234 -3.58 9.17 1.42
C ASP A 234 -2.92 7.88 0.92
N LEU A 235 -1.89 7.37 1.60
CA LEU A 235 -1.25 6.10 1.25
C LEU A 235 -2.21 4.92 1.42
N TRP A 236 -2.93 4.83 2.55
CA TRP A 236 -3.92 3.76 2.78
C TRP A 236 -5.09 3.84 1.80
N ARG A 237 -5.61 5.05 1.56
CA ARG A 237 -6.66 5.29 0.55
C ARG A 237 -6.21 4.88 -0.85
N LEU A 238 -4.98 5.21 -1.24
CA LEU A 238 -4.40 4.80 -2.51
C LEU A 238 -4.12 3.30 -2.57
N ALA A 239 -3.66 2.69 -1.47
CA ALA A 239 -3.42 1.26 -1.39
C ALA A 239 -4.73 0.46 -1.59
N ASN A 240 -5.83 0.92 -0.98
CA ASN A 240 -7.16 0.36 -1.22
C ASN A 240 -7.58 0.53 -2.68
N ARG A 241 -7.43 1.74 -3.22
CA ARG A 241 -7.75 2.06 -4.62
C ARG A 241 -7.00 1.17 -5.62
N TRP A 242 -5.74 0.85 -5.37
CA TRP A 242 -4.88 0.03 -6.22
C TRP A 242 -4.84 -1.44 -5.81
N GLU A 243 -5.75 -1.86 -4.92
CA GLU A 243 -5.88 -3.25 -4.44
C GLU A 243 -4.55 -3.84 -3.93
N CYS A 244 -3.72 -3.01 -3.27
CA CYS A 244 -2.41 -3.41 -2.76
C CYS A 244 -2.24 -3.18 -1.24
N VAL A 245 -3.35 -3.13 -0.50
CA VAL A 245 -3.41 -2.96 0.97
C VAL A 245 -2.49 -3.95 1.68
N GLU A 246 -2.54 -5.25 1.34
CA GLU A 246 -1.70 -6.27 1.97
C GLU A 246 -0.19 -6.04 1.76
N LYS A 247 0.22 -5.68 0.53
CA LYS A 247 1.63 -5.38 0.24
C LYS A 247 2.10 -4.12 0.97
N TRP A 248 1.21 -3.13 1.09
CA TRP A 248 1.49 -1.89 1.81
C TRP A 248 1.64 -2.13 3.31
N ALA A 249 0.70 -2.86 3.90
CA ALA A 249 0.73 -3.27 5.29
C ALA A 249 1.97 -4.14 5.62
N ASP A 250 2.36 -5.05 4.72
CA ASP A 250 3.60 -5.82 4.87
C ASP A 250 4.85 -4.94 4.82
N LEU A 251 4.88 -3.90 3.97
CA LEU A 251 6.00 -2.96 3.96
C LEU A 251 6.12 -2.21 5.30
N PHE A 252 5.00 -1.82 5.90
CA PHE A 252 4.97 -1.18 7.21
C PHE A 252 5.44 -2.13 8.31
N ALA A 253 4.89 -3.35 8.35
CA ALA A 253 5.31 -4.39 9.28
C ALA A 253 6.81 -4.69 9.15
N TYR A 254 7.31 -4.80 7.91
CA TYR A 254 8.73 -5.02 7.63
C TYR A 254 9.63 -3.92 8.18
N ILE A 255 9.28 -2.65 7.95
CA ILE A 255 10.03 -1.49 8.45
C ILE A 255 9.98 -1.40 9.98
N ASP A 256 8.92 -1.93 10.60
CA ASP A 256 8.80 -2.08 12.04
C ASP A 256 9.42 -3.38 12.59
N GLN A 257 10.08 -4.18 11.74
CA GLN A 257 10.69 -5.48 12.09
C GLN A 257 9.68 -6.49 12.68
N ARG A 258 8.48 -6.53 12.09
CA ARG A 258 7.42 -7.49 12.42
C ARG A 258 7.28 -8.56 11.34
N GLU A 259 6.48 -9.57 11.65
CA GLU A 259 6.13 -10.62 10.71
C GLU A 259 5.29 -10.05 9.56
N VAL A 260 5.61 -10.49 8.34
CA VAL A 260 4.95 -10.10 7.09
C VAL A 260 4.26 -11.31 6.48
N HIS A 261 3.18 -11.09 5.71
CA HIS A 261 2.47 -12.18 5.05
C HIS A 261 3.19 -12.67 3.77
N HIS A 262 3.86 -11.77 3.04
CA HIS A 262 4.57 -12.06 1.78
C HIS A 262 6.10 -12.03 1.96
N ASP A 263 6.66 -12.91 2.80
CA ASP A 263 8.09 -12.92 3.16
C ASP A 263 9.04 -13.07 1.95
N GLU A 264 8.56 -13.64 0.86
CA GLU A 264 9.26 -13.77 -0.42
C GLU A 264 9.56 -12.42 -1.09
N LEU A 265 8.81 -11.37 -0.74
CA LEU A 265 9.01 -10.01 -1.24
C LEU A 265 9.98 -9.18 -0.40
N PHE A 266 10.47 -9.67 0.74
CA PHE A 266 11.31 -8.87 1.63
C PHE A 266 12.72 -9.45 1.77
N LEU A 267 13.71 -8.55 1.81
CA LEU A 267 15.10 -8.91 2.14
C LEU A 267 15.21 -9.26 3.63
N PRO A 268 16.18 -10.08 4.04
CA PRO A 268 16.60 -10.11 5.45
C PRO A 268 16.89 -8.69 5.96
N TRP A 269 16.51 -8.39 7.20
CA TRP A 269 16.61 -7.03 7.74
C TRP A 269 18.03 -6.44 7.66
N GLU A 270 19.05 -7.24 7.97
CA GLU A 270 20.46 -6.82 7.88
C GLU A 270 20.84 -6.38 6.46
N GLU A 271 20.40 -7.11 5.43
CA GLU A 271 20.67 -6.76 4.02
C GLU A 271 19.94 -5.49 3.59
N PHE A 272 18.73 -5.25 4.11
CA PHE A 272 18.01 -4.02 3.86
C PHE A 272 18.65 -2.81 4.53
N ILE A 273 19.19 -2.97 5.75
CA ILE A 273 19.92 -1.91 6.44
C ILE A 273 21.15 -1.50 5.63
N ASP A 274 21.93 -2.47 5.15
CA ASP A 274 23.09 -2.19 4.30
C ASP A 274 22.68 -1.42 3.03
N LEU A 275 21.59 -1.84 2.38
CA LEU A 275 21.05 -1.13 1.22
C LEU A 275 20.57 0.28 1.57
N ALA A 276 19.79 0.46 2.65
CA ALA A 276 19.26 1.76 3.05
C ALA A 276 20.40 2.75 3.36
N ASN A 277 21.47 2.27 4.01
CA ASN A 277 22.66 3.06 4.31
C ASN A 277 23.36 3.56 3.03
N ASP A 278 23.40 2.75 1.95
CA ASP A 278 23.94 3.18 0.65
C ASP A 278 23.15 4.37 0.06
N TYR A 279 21.88 4.52 0.43
CA TYR A 279 21.01 5.65 0.08
C TYR A 279 21.00 6.77 1.13
N GLY A 280 21.84 6.68 2.18
CA GLY A 280 21.90 7.66 3.28
C GLY A 280 20.67 7.62 4.20
N VAL A 281 19.93 6.52 4.19
CA VAL A 281 18.75 6.29 5.01
C VAL A 281 19.12 5.37 6.17
N TYR A 282 18.86 5.80 7.40
CA TYR A 282 19.18 5.05 8.61
C TYR A 282 17.89 4.71 9.37
N PRO A 283 17.34 3.48 9.22
CA PRO A 283 16.19 3.04 9.99
C PRO A 283 16.45 3.11 11.51
N ARG A 284 15.39 3.37 12.30
CA ARG A 284 15.51 3.49 13.76
C ARG A 284 15.76 2.12 14.40
N GLY A 285 16.61 2.10 15.42
CA GLY A 285 16.85 0.92 16.27
C GLY A 285 15.68 0.67 17.23
N GLN A 286 15.56 -0.59 17.68
CA GLN A 286 14.60 -0.97 18.71
C GLN A 286 15.31 -1.12 20.07
N HIS A 287 14.64 -0.71 21.14
CA HIS A 287 15.13 -0.73 22.51
C HIS A 287 14.29 -1.69 23.38
N PRO A 288 14.91 -2.66 24.06
CA PRO A 288 14.20 -3.61 24.92
C PRO A 288 13.79 -2.98 26.26
N GLU A 289 12.99 -3.72 27.04
CA GLU A 289 12.50 -3.29 28.37
C GLU A 289 13.60 -2.78 29.31
N ASP A 290 14.75 -3.47 29.39
CA ASP A 290 15.86 -3.05 30.25
C ASP A 290 16.42 -1.67 29.87
N SER A 291 16.41 -1.33 28.58
CA SER A 291 16.86 -0.02 28.10
C SER A 291 15.82 1.06 28.41
N LEU A 292 14.53 0.73 28.27
CA LEU A 292 13.42 1.61 28.62
C LEU A 292 13.42 1.95 30.12
N ARG A 293 13.48 0.91 30.98
CA ARG A 293 13.48 1.08 32.44
C ARG A 293 14.67 1.90 32.91
N ARG A 294 15.86 1.66 32.35
CA ARG A 294 17.04 2.47 32.67
C ARG A 294 16.85 3.95 32.32
N GLY A 295 16.26 4.26 31.16
CA GLY A 295 15.96 5.64 30.80
C GLY A 295 14.99 6.31 31.79
N LEU A 296 13.95 5.60 32.22
CA LEU A 296 12.99 6.07 33.23
C LEU A 296 13.64 6.25 34.61
N GLU A 297 14.53 5.33 35.02
CA GLU A 297 15.33 5.42 36.25
C GLU A 297 16.28 6.63 36.23
N GLU A 298 17.04 6.81 35.15
CA GLU A 298 17.97 7.93 34.99
C GLU A 298 17.24 9.28 35.04
N LEU A 299 16.10 9.40 34.38
CA LEU A 299 15.25 10.60 34.43
C LEU A 299 14.71 10.83 35.85
N GLY A 300 14.17 9.78 36.47
CA GLY A 300 13.60 9.83 37.80
C GLY A 300 14.58 10.22 38.91
N ASP A 301 15.84 9.78 38.80
CA ASP A 301 16.92 10.12 39.73
C ASP A 301 17.43 11.55 39.54
N HIS A 302 17.29 12.13 38.35
CA HIS A 302 17.77 13.49 38.02
C HIS A 302 16.74 14.58 38.35
N LEU A 303 15.45 14.27 38.30
CA LEU A 303 14.37 15.20 38.63
C LEU A 303 14.47 15.69 40.09
N GLU A 304 14.33 17.00 40.31
CA GLU A 304 14.42 17.60 41.66
C GLU A 304 13.13 17.44 42.48
N THR A 305 11.99 17.34 41.80
CA THR A 305 10.66 17.24 42.41
C THR A 305 9.85 16.10 41.81
N PRO A 306 8.97 15.45 42.59
CA PRO A 306 8.07 14.44 42.06
C PRO A 306 7.20 14.99 40.91
N VAL A 307 7.11 14.24 39.82
CA VAL A 307 6.26 14.54 38.67
C VAL A 307 5.49 13.30 38.23
N ASP A 308 4.24 13.52 37.81
CA ASP A 308 3.38 12.47 37.27
C ASP A 308 3.37 12.56 35.73
N VAL A 309 3.57 11.43 35.07
CA VAL A 309 3.56 11.31 33.60
C VAL A 309 2.67 10.17 33.17
N TYR A 310 2.05 10.30 32.00
CA TYR A 310 1.16 9.30 31.42
C TYR A 310 1.83 8.68 30.20
N LEU A 311 2.28 7.43 30.36
CA LEU A 311 2.97 6.69 29.32
C LEU A 311 1.97 6.12 28.32
N LEU A 312 2.19 6.39 27.04
CA LEU A 312 1.43 5.83 25.92
C LEU A 312 2.34 4.98 25.02
N GLY A 313 1.80 4.53 23.88
CA GLY A 313 2.59 3.93 22.82
C GLY A 313 3.30 2.63 23.19
N GLY A 314 4.42 2.36 22.51
CA GLY A 314 5.15 1.10 22.62
C GLY A 314 5.76 0.86 24.01
N GLY A 315 6.23 1.91 24.68
CA GLY A 315 6.78 1.81 26.04
C GLY A 315 5.76 1.29 27.05
N ASN A 316 4.49 1.73 26.95
CA ASN A 316 3.41 1.21 27.78
C ASN A 316 3.18 -0.30 27.55
N LEU A 317 3.13 -0.72 26.28
CA LEU A 317 2.95 -2.13 25.91
C LEU A 317 4.09 -3.02 26.42
N ILE A 318 5.34 -2.52 26.42
CA ILE A 318 6.49 -3.21 26.99
C ILE A 318 6.33 -3.39 28.50
N LEU A 319 6.00 -2.33 29.24
CA LEU A 319 5.86 -2.42 30.70
C LEU A 319 4.70 -3.33 31.14
N ARG A 320 3.75 -3.62 30.25
CA ARG A 320 2.69 -4.62 30.42
C ARG A 320 3.10 -6.04 29.99
N GLY A 321 4.28 -6.23 29.42
CA GLY A 321 4.76 -7.51 28.89
C GLY A 321 4.06 -7.97 27.61
N LEU A 322 3.48 -7.04 26.84
CA LEU A 322 2.79 -7.34 25.58
C LEU A 322 3.73 -7.22 24.36
N LYS A 323 4.83 -6.48 24.50
CA LYS A 323 5.79 -6.17 23.42
C LYS A 323 7.22 -6.30 23.93
N ASP A 324 8.14 -6.76 23.07
CA ASP A 324 9.54 -7.02 23.46
C ASP A 324 10.44 -5.77 23.39
N SER A 325 10.11 -4.82 22.51
CA SER A 325 10.95 -3.65 22.22
C SER A 325 10.15 -2.47 21.64
N THR A 326 10.71 -1.26 21.72
CA THR A 326 10.13 -0.03 21.17
C THR A 326 11.22 0.86 20.61
N LYS A 327 10.88 1.67 19.60
CA LYS A 327 11.77 2.73 19.09
C LYS A 327 11.77 3.94 20.02
N ASP A 328 10.61 4.21 20.63
CA ASP A 328 10.30 5.49 21.24
C ASP A 328 9.62 5.33 22.62
N VAL A 329 9.71 6.38 23.44
CA VAL A 329 9.05 6.59 24.73
C VAL A 329 8.16 7.80 24.61
N ASP A 330 6.86 7.55 24.56
CA ASP A 330 5.85 8.57 24.37
C ASP A 330 5.19 8.88 25.72
N ILE A 331 5.38 10.09 26.25
CA ILE A 331 4.80 10.53 27.53
C ILE A 331 3.93 11.78 27.35
N VAL A 332 2.80 11.80 28.05
CA VAL A 332 1.94 12.98 28.18
C VAL A 332 2.04 13.52 29.59
N VAL A 333 2.05 14.84 29.72
CA VAL A 333 2.02 15.54 31.00
C VAL A 333 0.86 16.53 31.03
N GLU A 334 0.35 16.81 32.23
CA GLU A 334 -0.83 17.67 32.39
C GLU A 334 -0.53 19.16 32.26
N ASP A 335 0.73 19.57 32.45
CA ASP A 335 1.06 20.98 32.51
C ASP A 335 2.49 21.29 32.02
N GLY A 336 2.68 22.56 31.64
CA GLY A 336 3.95 23.04 31.12
C GLY A 336 5.09 23.00 32.14
N GLN A 337 4.85 23.14 33.45
CA GLN A 337 5.93 23.08 34.45
C GLN A 337 6.54 21.68 34.51
N THR A 338 5.68 20.66 34.51
CA THR A 338 6.10 19.26 34.45
C THR A 338 6.87 18.97 33.16
N PHE A 339 6.38 19.47 32.03
CA PHE A 339 7.08 19.37 30.73
C PHE A 339 8.49 19.95 30.77
N PHE A 340 8.64 21.17 31.28
CA PHE A 340 9.95 21.83 31.35
C PHE A 340 10.92 21.10 32.28
N ALA A 341 10.45 20.63 33.43
CA ALA A 341 11.28 19.87 34.36
C ALA A 341 11.85 18.60 33.71
N ILE A 342 11.04 17.89 32.92
CA ILE A 342 11.48 16.67 32.22
C ILE A 342 12.41 17.02 31.07
N ALA A 343 12.07 18.02 30.25
CA ALA A 343 12.88 18.41 29.10
C ALA A 343 14.28 18.88 29.51
N GLU A 344 14.38 19.75 30.52
CA GLU A 344 15.68 20.19 31.07
C GLU A 344 16.47 19.01 31.66
N SER A 345 15.80 18.10 32.37
CA SER A 345 16.45 16.91 32.93
C SER A 345 17.03 16.00 31.84
N LEU A 346 16.31 15.78 30.74
CA LEU A 346 16.80 14.98 29.63
C LEU A 346 17.97 15.67 28.90
N GLN A 347 17.91 17.00 28.71
CA GLN A 347 19.05 17.75 28.17
C GLN A 347 20.30 17.61 29.04
N ASP A 348 20.17 17.74 30.38
CA ASP A 348 21.27 17.57 31.33
C ASP A 348 21.87 16.16 31.31
N LEU A 349 21.02 15.15 31.05
CA LEU A 349 21.44 13.75 30.84
C LEU A 349 22.08 13.51 29.46
N GLY A 350 22.19 14.54 28.63
CA GLY A 350 22.87 14.52 27.33
C GLY A 350 22.00 14.04 26.18
N TYR A 351 20.67 14.16 26.29
CA TYR A 351 19.78 14.02 25.13
C TYR A 351 19.83 15.30 24.28
N GLU A 352 19.85 15.12 22.96
CA GLU A 352 19.86 16.21 21.98
C GLU A 352 18.47 16.40 21.38
N GLU A 353 18.09 17.65 21.14
CA GLU A 353 16.77 17.98 20.62
C GLU A 353 16.72 17.91 19.10
N ARG A 354 15.59 17.46 18.54
CA ARG A 354 15.29 17.64 17.12
C ARG A 354 14.62 18.97 16.80
N SER A 355 14.11 19.66 17.81
CA SER A 355 13.35 20.92 17.71
C SER A 355 13.74 21.84 18.88
N ASP A 356 13.85 23.14 18.62
CA ASP A 356 14.33 24.15 19.58
C ASP A 356 13.39 24.28 20.81
N LEU A 357 13.90 24.00 22.01
CA LEU A 357 13.19 24.19 23.29
C LEU A 357 12.58 25.59 23.41
N GLU A 358 13.29 26.63 22.98
CA GLU A 358 12.82 28.02 23.05
C GLU A 358 11.58 28.24 22.16
N ALA A 359 11.48 27.51 21.06
CA ALA A 359 10.29 27.50 20.22
C ALA A 359 9.12 26.75 20.88
N ALA A 360 9.38 25.66 21.62
CA ALA A 360 8.35 24.97 22.40
C ALA A 360 7.79 25.88 23.51
N TYR A 361 8.64 26.62 24.23
CA TYR A 361 8.21 27.59 25.26
C TYR A 361 7.18 28.61 24.76
N ASN A 362 7.24 28.99 23.48
CA ASN A 362 6.38 30.01 22.90
C ASN A 362 5.05 29.45 22.37
N GLN A 363 4.85 28.13 22.41
CA GLN A 363 3.63 27.48 21.93
C GLN A 363 2.59 27.34 23.05
N LEU A 364 1.32 27.39 22.66
CA LEU A 364 0.20 27.18 23.57
C LEU A 364 0.11 25.72 24.05
N ASP A 365 0.66 24.80 23.25
CA ASP A 365 0.65 23.36 23.46
C ASP A 365 2.05 22.81 23.11
N PRO A 366 3.01 22.88 24.06
CA PRO A 366 4.39 22.53 23.78
C PRO A 366 4.57 21.02 23.63
N SER A 367 5.38 20.64 22.66
CA SER A 367 5.89 19.27 22.51
C SER A 367 7.37 19.29 22.15
N ILE A 368 8.09 18.23 22.51
CA ILE A 368 9.50 18.08 22.13
C ILE A 368 9.85 16.62 21.85
N VAL A 369 10.78 16.46 20.91
CA VAL A 369 11.42 15.18 20.60
C VAL A 369 12.90 15.29 20.93
N VAL A 370 13.36 14.42 21.84
CA VAL A 370 14.78 14.34 22.24
C VAL A 370 15.34 12.94 22.04
N GLU A 371 16.59 12.85 21.61
CA GLU A 371 17.26 11.59 21.23
C GLU A 371 18.66 11.51 21.83
N LYS A 372 19.10 10.30 22.16
CA LYS A 372 20.47 10.02 22.61
C LYS A 372 20.89 8.66 22.06
N GLU A 373 22.09 8.60 21.48
CA GLU A 373 22.60 7.36 20.88
C GLU A 373 22.59 6.20 21.88
N GLY A 374 22.01 5.07 21.48
CA GLY A 374 21.89 3.86 22.32
C GLY A 374 20.71 3.87 23.29
N PHE A 375 19.91 4.94 23.35
CA PHE A 375 18.71 5.06 24.17
C PHE A 375 17.47 5.29 23.30
N PRO A 376 16.27 4.91 23.79
CA PRO A 376 15.03 5.27 23.12
C PRO A 376 14.92 6.78 22.89
N ARG A 377 14.28 7.15 21.79
CA ARG A 377 13.80 8.52 21.58
C ARG A 377 12.69 8.84 22.56
N TRP A 378 12.65 10.06 23.07
CA TRP A 378 11.55 10.54 23.92
C TRP A 378 10.70 11.55 23.17
N ASP A 379 9.40 11.28 23.10
CA ASP A 379 8.39 12.18 22.57
C ASP A 379 7.54 12.65 23.76
N ILE A 380 7.59 13.94 24.06
CA ILE A 380 6.97 14.54 25.25
C ILE A 380 5.90 15.53 24.81
N PHE A 381 4.70 15.38 25.35
CA PHE A 381 3.51 16.13 24.97
C PHE A 381 2.83 16.77 26.19
N VAL A 382 2.33 18.00 26.04
CA VAL A 382 1.53 18.67 27.08
C VAL A 382 0.07 18.66 26.70
N GLU A 383 -0.78 18.01 27.49
CA GLU A 383 -2.23 17.87 27.21
C GLU A 383 -2.58 17.16 25.89
N ALA A 384 -2.11 17.59 24.71
CA ALA A 384 -2.40 16.97 23.42
C ALA A 384 -1.20 16.20 22.84
N VAL A 385 -1.46 14.96 22.44
CA VAL A 385 -0.50 14.07 21.80
C VAL A 385 -0.51 14.32 20.30
N ALA A 386 0.61 14.85 19.79
CA ALA A 386 0.87 15.10 18.37
C ALA A 386 -0.23 15.94 17.65
N GLY A 387 -0.92 16.82 18.38
CA GLY A 387 -2.02 17.64 17.84
C GLY A 387 -3.27 16.85 17.42
N GLN A 388 -3.35 15.57 17.78
CA GLN A 388 -4.49 14.71 17.50
C GLN A 388 -5.34 14.53 18.76
N LEU A 389 -4.87 13.78 19.76
CA LEU A 389 -5.68 13.39 20.91
C LEU A 389 -5.31 14.16 22.17
N GLN A 390 -6.31 14.56 22.95
CA GLN A 390 -6.10 15.21 24.25
C GLN A 390 -6.16 14.20 25.38
N LEU A 391 -5.29 14.32 26.38
CA LEU A 391 -5.39 13.61 27.64
C LEU A 391 -6.66 14.05 28.38
N THR A 392 -7.67 13.19 28.42
CA THR A 392 -8.92 13.49 29.12
C THR A 392 -8.88 13.03 30.57
N PRO A 393 -9.64 13.67 31.48
CA PRO A 393 -9.79 13.17 32.85
C PRO A 393 -10.25 11.71 32.90
N ALA A 394 -11.06 11.28 31.93
CA ALA A 394 -11.52 9.90 31.83
C ALA A 394 -10.37 8.93 31.49
N MET A 395 -9.42 9.33 30.63
CA MET A 395 -8.20 8.55 30.36
C MET A 395 -7.32 8.41 31.61
N ILE A 396 -7.17 9.50 32.37
CA ILE A 396 -6.43 9.50 33.64
C ILE A 396 -7.08 8.53 34.65
N GLU A 397 -8.41 8.63 34.83
CA GLU A 397 -9.16 7.75 35.72
C GLU A 397 -9.10 6.27 35.32
N ARG A 398 -8.91 5.97 34.03
CA ARG A 398 -8.77 4.61 33.49
C ARG A 398 -7.37 4.01 33.64
N CYS A 399 -6.36 4.78 34.05
CA CYS A 399 -5.03 4.25 34.30
C CYS A 399 -5.10 3.12 35.35
N ASP A 400 -4.63 1.93 34.98
CA ASP A 400 -4.77 0.71 35.77
C ASP A 400 -3.44 0.19 36.35
N GLN A 401 -2.32 0.77 35.93
CA GLN A 401 -0.98 0.46 36.46
C GLN A 401 -0.13 1.73 36.60
N SER A 402 0.74 1.76 37.61
CA SER A 402 1.70 2.85 37.85
C SER A 402 3.03 2.30 38.34
N PHE A 403 4.12 2.97 37.98
CA PHE A 403 5.48 2.65 38.41
C PHE A 403 6.15 3.90 38.99
N GLU A 404 6.94 3.73 40.05
CA GLU A 404 7.71 4.80 40.67
C GLU A 404 9.20 4.59 40.37
N TYR A 405 9.84 5.62 39.80
CA TYR A 405 11.27 5.68 39.54
C TYR A 405 11.80 6.97 40.17
N GLY A 406 12.24 6.91 41.43
CA GLY A 406 12.70 8.12 42.14
C GLY A 406 11.61 9.19 42.20
N ASN A 407 11.86 10.35 41.59
CA ASN A 407 10.89 11.45 41.48
C ASN A 407 10.00 11.38 40.22
N LEU A 408 10.07 10.32 39.43
CA LEU A 408 9.20 10.11 38.28
C LEU A 408 8.12 9.07 38.60
N HIS A 409 6.86 9.48 38.56
CA HIS A 409 5.71 8.58 38.65
C HIS A 409 5.13 8.36 37.25
N VAL A 410 5.17 7.11 36.80
CA VAL A 410 4.75 6.73 35.44
C VAL A 410 3.42 6.00 35.52
N HIS A 411 2.35 6.62 35.04
CA HIS A 411 1.02 6.06 34.92
C HIS A 411 0.84 5.44 33.53
N LEU A 412 0.41 4.18 33.48
CA LEU A 412 0.10 3.55 32.20
C LEU A 412 -1.35 3.87 31.80
N LEU A 413 -1.50 4.58 30.67
CA LEU A 413 -2.81 4.68 30.02
C LEU A 413 -3.37 3.28 29.73
N SER A 414 -4.70 3.17 29.78
CA SER A 414 -5.40 1.91 29.58
C SER A 414 -5.20 1.38 28.15
N LEU A 415 -5.31 0.06 27.97
CA LEU A 415 -5.22 -0.54 26.63
C LEU A 415 -6.34 -0.06 25.69
N THR A 416 -7.50 0.32 26.24
CA THR A 416 -8.59 0.98 25.49
C THR A 416 -8.12 2.29 24.88
N ASP A 417 -7.42 3.12 25.66
CA ASP A 417 -6.94 4.43 25.21
C ASP A 417 -5.79 4.31 24.22
N ILE A 418 -4.89 3.36 24.44
CA ILE A 418 -3.81 3.06 23.49
C ILE A 418 -4.40 2.52 22.18
N PHE A 419 -5.42 1.67 22.22
CA PHE A 419 -6.07 1.16 21.01
C PHE A 419 -6.68 2.31 20.19
N VAL A 420 -7.42 3.22 20.84
CA VAL A 420 -7.96 4.43 20.17
C VAL A 420 -6.82 5.23 19.55
N PHE A 421 -5.75 5.48 20.30
CA PHE A 421 -4.61 6.23 19.81
C PHE A 421 -3.99 5.59 18.56
N LYS A 422 -3.69 4.29 18.64
CA LYS A 422 -3.10 3.50 17.56
C LYS A 422 -4.02 3.31 16.35
N SER A 423 -5.32 3.48 16.52
CA SER A 423 -6.30 3.41 15.42
C SER A 423 -6.53 4.77 14.73
N ILE A 424 -6.01 5.85 15.31
CA ILE A 424 -6.09 7.20 14.76
C ILE A 424 -4.76 7.59 14.13
N THR A 425 -3.66 7.16 14.74
CA THR A 425 -2.33 7.34 14.17
C THR A 425 -2.06 6.28 13.12
N GLU A 426 -1.40 6.68 12.03
CA GLU A 426 -1.09 5.79 10.91
C GLU A 426 0.43 5.57 10.80
N ARG A 427 1.14 5.54 11.93
CA ARG A 427 2.60 5.37 11.96
C ARG A 427 2.98 3.90 11.79
N GLU A 428 4.27 3.67 11.52
CA GLU A 428 4.80 2.31 11.36
C GLU A 428 4.55 1.48 12.63
N GLY A 429 3.94 0.31 12.49
CA GLY A 429 3.66 -0.60 13.61
C GLY A 429 2.38 -0.29 14.40
N ASP A 430 1.65 0.78 14.08
CA ASP A 430 0.43 1.14 14.81
C ASP A 430 -0.70 0.12 14.58
N LEU A 431 -0.90 -0.31 13.33
CA LEU A 431 -1.85 -1.36 12.98
C LEU A 431 -1.55 -2.67 13.71
N GLU A 432 -0.29 -3.08 13.75
CA GLU A 432 0.10 -4.31 14.43
C GLU A 432 0.01 -4.19 15.96
N ASP A 433 0.26 -2.99 16.53
CA ASP A 433 -0.01 -2.73 17.95
C ASP A 433 -1.52 -2.78 18.25
N ALA A 434 -2.36 -2.20 17.40
CA ALA A 434 -3.82 -2.27 17.52
C ALA A 434 -4.31 -3.72 17.44
N ALA A 435 -3.79 -4.51 16.50
CA ALA A 435 -4.10 -5.94 16.36
C ALA A 435 -3.65 -6.75 17.58
N LEU A 436 -2.44 -6.47 18.10
CA LEU A 436 -1.91 -7.09 19.32
C LEU A 436 -2.85 -6.82 20.50
N ILE A 437 -3.21 -5.56 20.72
CA ILE A 437 -4.09 -5.15 21.81
C ILE A 437 -5.46 -5.81 21.66
N ALA A 438 -6.09 -5.74 20.49
CA ALA A 438 -7.41 -6.31 20.26
C ALA A 438 -7.48 -7.84 20.46
N ARG A 439 -6.36 -8.56 20.26
CA ARG A 439 -6.28 -10.01 20.50
C ARG A 439 -6.02 -10.36 21.96
N GLN A 440 -5.20 -9.59 22.66
CA GLN A 440 -4.68 -9.96 23.97
C GLN A 440 -5.42 -9.27 25.13
N ALA A 441 -6.09 -8.15 24.87
CA ALA A 441 -6.82 -7.37 25.85
C ALA A 441 -8.33 -7.62 25.78
N ASP A 442 -9.00 -7.51 26.93
CA ASP A 442 -10.45 -7.41 26.99
C ASP A 442 -10.83 -5.93 26.77
N LEU A 443 -10.96 -5.55 25.50
CA LEU A 443 -11.27 -4.18 25.12
C LEU A 443 -12.72 -3.81 25.46
N ASP A 444 -12.89 -2.72 26.20
CA ASP A 444 -14.20 -2.10 26.39
C ASP A 444 -14.57 -1.25 25.16
N TRP A 445 -15.20 -1.91 24.19
CA TRP A 445 -15.64 -1.29 22.95
C TRP A 445 -16.64 -0.15 23.13
N GLU A 446 -17.43 -0.14 24.22
CA GLU A 446 -18.31 1.02 24.49
C GLU A 446 -17.48 2.22 24.93
N SER A 447 -16.51 2.00 25.83
CA SER A 447 -15.57 3.06 26.23
C SER A 447 -14.75 3.58 25.05
N ILE A 448 -14.29 2.70 24.13
CA ILE A 448 -13.64 3.10 22.87
C ILE A 448 -14.54 4.05 22.08
N PHE A 449 -15.80 3.67 21.84
CA PHE A 449 -16.73 4.48 21.06
C PHE A 449 -17.01 5.84 21.72
N GLN A 450 -17.17 5.88 23.05
CA GLN A 450 -17.38 7.15 23.76
C GLN A 450 -16.12 8.02 23.80
N GLU A 451 -14.94 7.42 23.90
CA GLU A 451 -13.68 8.18 23.87
C GLU A 451 -13.46 8.81 22.50
N ILE A 452 -13.70 8.08 21.40
CA ILE A 452 -13.64 8.64 20.04
C ILE A 452 -14.50 9.90 19.94
N LYS A 453 -15.77 9.82 20.34
CA LYS A 453 -16.69 10.97 20.34
C LYS A 453 -16.19 12.12 21.20
N THR A 454 -15.69 11.82 22.40
CA THR A 454 -15.17 12.83 23.33
C THR A 454 -13.98 13.57 22.72
N GLN A 455 -13.12 12.86 22.01
CA GLN A 455 -11.95 13.41 21.33
C GLN A 455 -12.37 14.25 20.12
N GLU A 456 -13.31 13.78 19.30
CA GLU A 456 -13.85 14.57 18.19
C GLU A 456 -14.52 15.87 18.68
N ASP A 457 -15.35 15.80 19.73
CA ASP A 457 -16.04 16.96 20.31
C ASP A 457 -15.06 18.01 20.85
N ARG A 458 -13.94 17.55 21.44
CA ARG A 458 -12.92 18.44 22.02
C ARG A 458 -11.99 19.07 20.99
N THR A 459 -11.64 18.31 19.96
CA THR A 459 -10.62 18.69 18.97
C THR A 459 -11.22 19.29 17.70
N GLY A 460 -12.50 18.99 17.43
CA GLY A 460 -13.16 19.30 16.16
C GLY A 460 -12.67 18.44 14.98
N GLN A 461 -11.85 17.42 15.23
CA GLN A 461 -11.34 16.51 14.21
C GLN A 461 -12.21 15.27 14.12
N LEU A 462 -12.33 14.69 12.92
CA LEU A 462 -13.21 13.53 12.66
C LEU A 462 -12.44 12.21 12.70
N PHE A 463 -11.92 11.87 13.88
CA PHE A 463 -11.13 10.64 14.10
C PHE A 463 -11.87 9.33 13.83
N SER A 464 -13.20 9.33 13.89
CA SER A 464 -14.04 8.17 13.65
C SER A 464 -13.81 7.53 12.28
N PHE A 465 -13.44 8.32 11.26
CA PHE A 465 -13.09 7.79 9.93
C PHE A 465 -11.78 7.01 9.96
N ALA A 466 -10.72 7.57 10.54
CA ALA A 466 -9.43 6.88 10.66
C ALA A 466 -9.54 5.59 11.49
N VAL A 467 -10.33 5.62 12.57
CA VAL A 467 -10.61 4.41 13.35
C VAL A 467 -11.38 3.40 12.51
N LEU A 468 -12.39 3.81 11.74
CA LEU A 468 -13.14 2.90 10.88
C LEU A 468 -12.24 2.24 9.84
N ASP A 469 -11.39 3.02 9.16
CA ASP A 469 -10.41 2.50 8.20
C ASP A 469 -9.48 1.47 8.86
N THR A 470 -9.00 1.75 10.07
CA THR A 470 -8.19 0.79 10.84
C THR A 470 -8.98 -0.48 11.17
N LEU A 471 -10.25 -0.36 11.59
CA LEU A 471 -11.09 -1.52 11.89
C LEU A 471 -11.34 -2.40 10.66
N ASP A 472 -11.52 -1.79 9.49
CA ASP A 472 -11.69 -2.52 8.23
C ASP A 472 -10.41 -3.31 7.89
N VAL A 473 -9.23 -2.69 8.01
CA VAL A 473 -7.95 -3.39 7.82
C VAL A 473 -7.74 -4.49 8.86
N LEU A 474 -8.15 -4.28 10.11
CA LEU A 474 -8.09 -5.29 11.17
C LEU A 474 -8.99 -6.51 10.88
N ASP A 475 -10.17 -6.30 10.32
CA ASP A 475 -11.04 -7.40 9.88
C ASP A 475 -10.38 -8.16 8.71
N GLU A 476 -10.03 -7.45 7.64
CA GLU A 476 -9.50 -8.04 6.41
C GLU A 476 -8.18 -8.80 6.63
N ARG A 477 -7.21 -8.18 7.29
CA ARG A 477 -5.84 -8.71 7.45
C ARG A 477 -5.70 -9.63 8.66
N HIS A 478 -6.45 -9.36 9.72
CA HIS A 478 -6.24 -9.98 11.01
C HIS A 478 -7.43 -10.79 11.53
N ASN A 479 -8.55 -10.80 10.79
CA ASN A 479 -9.82 -11.43 11.19
C ASN A 479 -10.30 -10.94 12.56
N ILE A 480 -10.06 -9.66 12.87
CA ILE A 480 -10.47 -9.02 14.11
C ILE A 480 -11.70 -8.17 13.82
N VAL A 481 -12.89 -8.73 14.11
CA VAL A 481 -14.16 -8.03 13.93
C VAL A 481 -14.49 -7.22 15.18
N SER A 482 -14.67 -5.90 15.01
CA SER A 482 -15.08 -5.01 16.09
C SER A 482 -16.60 -4.99 16.30
N PRO A 483 -17.11 -5.11 17.55
CA PRO A 483 -18.54 -5.00 17.84
C PRO A 483 -19.15 -3.62 17.57
N ILE A 484 -18.34 -2.58 17.38
CA ILE A 484 -18.81 -1.20 17.19
C ILE A 484 -18.77 -0.73 15.74
N THR A 485 -18.29 -1.54 14.78
CA THR A 485 -18.15 -1.15 13.36
C THR A 485 -19.45 -0.55 12.80
N ASP A 486 -20.58 -1.26 12.88
CA ASP A 486 -21.87 -0.75 12.38
C ASP A 486 -22.30 0.58 13.02
N ARG A 487 -21.99 0.75 14.32
CA ARG A 487 -22.29 2.00 15.05
C ARG A 487 -21.36 3.13 14.62
N LEU A 488 -20.10 2.82 14.37
CA LEU A 488 -19.09 3.77 13.91
C LEU A 488 -19.39 4.22 12.47
N VAL A 489 -19.70 3.30 11.55
CA VAL A 489 -20.19 3.59 10.19
C VAL A 489 -21.40 4.55 10.24
N SER A 490 -22.37 4.23 11.10
CA SER A 490 -23.55 5.06 11.32
C SER A 490 -23.24 6.45 11.88
N TYR A 491 -22.18 6.58 12.68
CA TYR A 491 -21.71 7.84 13.26
C TYR A 491 -20.90 8.65 12.24
N CYS A 492 -19.97 8.03 11.50
CA CYS A 492 -19.23 8.64 10.39
C CYS A 492 -20.16 9.20 9.33
N LEU A 493 -21.18 8.45 8.90
CA LEU A 493 -22.16 8.95 7.94
C LEU A 493 -22.92 10.19 8.46
N GLU A 494 -23.24 10.21 9.75
CA GLU A 494 -23.91 11.35 10.37
C GLU A 494 -23.02 12.60 10.34
N ASN A 495 -21.75 12.47 10.73
CA ASN A 495 -20.76 13.54 10.68
C ASN A 495 -20.45 13.99 9.24
N ALA A 496 -20.26 13.05 8.30
CA ALA A 496 -20.05 13.35 6.88
C ALA A 496 -21.20 14.17 6.31
N LEU A 497 -22.45 13.83 6.65
CA LEU A 497 -23.61 14.60 6.22
C LEU A 497 -23.60 16.00 6.83
N LEU A 498 -23.31 16.14 8.13
CA LEU A 498 -23.26 17.45 8.78
C LEU A 498 -22.19 18.36 8.17
N VAL A 499 -21.01 17.84 7.87
CA VAL A 499 -19.93 18.57 7.18
C VAL A 499 -20.34 18.92 5.74
N SER A 500 -20.84 17.93 5.00
CA SER A 500 -21.24 18.13 3.60
C SER A 500 -22.35 19.18 3.48
N LEU A 501 -23.26 19.24 4.46
CA LEU A 501 -24.43 20.12 4.47
C LEU A 501 -24.19 21.50 5.08
N ASP A 502 -22.93 21.88 5.34
CA ASP A 502 -22.58 23.27 5.62
C ASP A 502 -23.00 24.20 4.44
N ALA A 503 -23.14 23.64 3.23
CA ALA A 503 -23.82 24.26 2.11
C ALA A 503 -25.12 23.50 1.74
N PRO A 504 -26.17 24.18 1.24
CA PRO A 504 -27.37 23.51 0.78
C PRO A 504 -27.06 22.52 -0.36
N LYS A 505 -27.42 21.24 -0.19
CA LYS A 505 -27.20 20.18 -1.18
C LYS A 505 -28.45 19.33 -1.38
N THR A 506 -28.62 18.80 -2.58
CA THR A 506 -29.65 17.81 -2.90
C THR A 506 -29.14 16.39 -2.62
N ILE A 507 -30.03 15.41 -2.72
CA ILE A 507 -29.60 14.00 -2.63
C ILE A 507 -28.68 13.59 -3.79
N GLU A 508 -28.81 14.20 -4.97
CA GLU A 508 -27.92 13.88 -6.10
C GLU A 508 -26.49 14.33 -5.78
N ASP A 509 -26.33 15.55 -5.24
CA ASP A 509 -25.03 16.07 -4.82
C ASP A 509 -24.39 15.18 -3.72
N LEU A 510 -25.18 14.80 -2.71
CA LEU A 510 -24.69 13.96 -1.61
C LEU A 510 -24.26 12.57 -2.07
N ARG A 511 -24.88 12.01 -3.12
CA ARG A 511 -24.49 10.71 -3.70
C ARG A 511 -23.18 10.77 -4.47
N GLU A 512 -22.89 11.91 -5.07
CA GLU A 512 -21.63 12.10 -5.79
C GLU A 512 -20.45 12.32 -4.83
N GLU A 513 -20.73 12.87 -3.64
CA GLU A 513 -19.72 13.21 -2.64
C GLU A 513 -19.50 12.13 -1.58
N LEU A 514 -20.55 11.41 -1.19
CA LEU A 514 -20.51 10.42 -0.12
C LEU A 514 -20.56 9.00 -0.70
N ASP A 515 -19.55 8.20 -0.37
CA ASP A 515 -19.49 6.80 -0.76
C ASP A 515 -20.31 5.90 0.19
N PHE A 516 -21.62 6.18 0.30
CA PHE A 516 -22.55 5.43 1.14
C PHE A 516 -23.80 5.00 0.37
N PRO A 517 -24.42 3.85 0.70
CA PRO A 517 -25.65 3.42 0.06
C PRO A 517 -26.79 4.44 0.24
N ASP A 518 -27.51 4.75 -0.83
CA ASP A 518 -28.65 5.68 -0.87
C ASP A 518 -29.58 5.58 0.34
N HIS A 519 -30.00 4.35 0.66
CA HIS A 519 -30.97 4.10 1.72
C HIS A 519 -30.44 4.51 3.10
N GLN A 520 -29.13 4.42 3.33
CA GLN A 520 -28.49 4.84 4.58
C GLN A 520 -28.45 6.37 4.65
N ILE A 521 -28.05 7.03 3.56
CA ILE A 521 -28.06 8.50 3.44
C ILE A 521 -29.47 9.02 3.74
N TYR A 522 -30.50 8.49 3.08
CA TYR A 522 -31.88 8.92 3.31
C TYR A 522 -32.35 8.69 4.75
N ASN A 523 -32.06 7.53 5.33
CA ASN A 523 -32.45 7.23 6.71
C ASN A 523 -31.79 8.20 7.70
N LYS A 524 -30.53 8.55 7.46
CA LYS A 524 -29.77 9.50 8.30
C LYS A 524 -30.22 10.94 8.12
N LEU A 525 -30.46 11.39 6.90
CA LEU A 525 -31.04 12.72 6.63
C LEU A 525 -32.38 12.89 7.36
N ARG A 526 -33.26 11.88 7.32
CA ARG A 526 -34.54 11.93 8.05
C ARG A 526 -34.32 12.01 9.56
N LYS A 527 -33.43 11.18 10.11
CA LYS A 527 -33.08 11.20 11.55
C LYS A 527 -32.59 12.60 11.96
N LEU A 528 -31.65 13.16 11.22
CA LEU A 528 -31.07 14.48 11.51
C LEU A 528 -32.07 15.63 11.36
N GLU A 529 -33.02 15.53 10.42
CA GLU A 529 -34.15 16.47 10.33
C GLU A 529 -35.09 16.35 11.54
N GLU A 530 -35.42 15.13 11.96
CA GLU A 530 -36.26 14.86 13.15
C GLU A 530 -35.61 15.39 14.45
N GLU A 531 -34.28 15.33 14.53
CA GLU A 531 -33.49 15.88 15.64
C GLU A 531 -33.26 17.40 15.54
N GLY A 532 -33.73 18.04 14.46
CA GLY A 532 -33.59 19.47 14.24
C GLY A 532 -32.18 19.94 13.88
N GLN A 533 -31.28 19.01 13.54
CA GLN A 533 -29.91 19.33 13.12
C GLN A 533 -29.83 19.78 11.66
N LEU A 534 -30.85 19.45 10.85
CA LEU A 534 -30.97 19.87 9.45
C LEU A 534 -32.28 20.61 9.21
N THR A 535 -32.25 21.49 8.21
CA THR A 535 -33.44 22.09 7.59
C THR A 535 -33.59 21.55 6.16
N VAL A 536 -34.83 21.40 5.71
CA VAL A 536 -35.14 20.83 4.40
C VAL A 536 -36.10 21.74 3.63
N ASP A 537 -35.63 22.26 2.49
CA ASP A 537 -36.46 22.94 1.51
C ASP A 537 -37.09 21.91 0.56
N ARG A 538 -38.42 21.88 0.54
CA ARG A 538 -39.24 20.97 -0.28
C ARG A 538 -39.95 21.70 -1.43
N SER A 539 -39.57 22.95 -1.71
CA SER A 539 -40.20 23.77 -2.76
C SER A 539 -39.73 23.40 -4.18
N GLY A 540 -38.56 22.76 -4.30
CA GLY A 540 -37.95 22.33 -5.56
C GLY A 540 -38.40 20.95 -6.05
N ARG A 541 -37.86 20.53 -7.22
CA ARG A 541 -38.06 19.17 -7.77
C ARG A 541 -37.45 18.08 -6.89
N LEU A 542 -36.30 18.41 -6.28
CA LEU A 542 -35.62 17.60 -5.28
C LEU A 542 -35.62 18.39 -3.97
N ASN A 543 -35.64 17.66 -2.85
CA ASN A 543 -35.43 18.27 -1.54
C ASN A 543 -33.99 18.78 -1.46
N THR A 544 -33.83 19.99 -0.94
CA THR A 544 -32.53 20.56 -0.61
C THR A 544 -32.35 20.52 0.90
N TYR A 545 -31.28 19.90 1.35
CA TYR A 545 -30.92 19.74 2.76
C TYR A 545 -29.85 20.78 3.10
N GLN A 546 -29.89 21.31 4.31
CA GLN A 546 -28.86 22.22 4.84
C GLN A 546 -28.74 22.03 6.34
N ARG A 547 -27.53 22.15 6.88
CA ARG A 547 -27.30 22.18 8.33
C ARG A 547 -28.10 23.32 8.98
N ALA A 548 -28.79 23.02 10.08
CA ALA A 548 -29.49 24.04 10.84
C ALA A 548 -28.45 25.01 11.44
N GLU A 549 -28.70 26.32 11.35
CA GLU A 549 -27.87 27.31 12.04
C GLU A 549 -27.97 27.05 13.55
N SER A 550 -26.84 26.72 14.18
CA SER A 550 -26.79 26.49 15.63
C SER A 550 -27.28 27.75 16.33
N THR A 551 -28.39 27.63 17.06
CA THR A 551 -28.93 28.72 17.86
C THR A 551 -28.28 28.69 19.25
N ASP A 552 -26.96 28.63 19.32
CA ASP A 552 -26.22 28.80 20.58
C ASP A 552 -24.99 29.68 20.36
N ARG A 553 -24.87 30.66 21.27
CA ARG A 553 -23.94 31.77 21.26
C ARG A 553 -23.22 31.81 22.61
#